data_AF-A0A4Q3IAL0-F1
#
_entry.id   AF-A0A4Q3IAL0-F1
#
_cell.length_a   1.000
_cell.length_b   1.000
_cell.length_c   1.000
_cell.angle_alpha   90.00
_cell.angle_beta   90.00
_cell.angle_gamma   90.00
#
_symmetry.space_group_name_H-M   'P 1'
#
loop_
_entity.id
_entity.type
_entity.pdbx_description
1 polymer ?
#
loop_
_entity_poly.entity_id
_entity_poly.type
_entity_poly.pdbx_seq_one_letter_code
_entity_poly.pdbx_strand_id
1 'polypeptide(L)'
;DGLPQKRELEYAAGKLSSIEINGTYYGSQKPESFARWREETPEDFVFALKGSRFCTNRRVLAEAGPSVEKFLTSGLTELKHKLGPINWQFMPTKQFDPADFEAFLKLLPKELDGITLRHAVEVRHDSFRSPDFIALLRGYGVAVITSADADYTQIADVTAPFVYARIMGTKEAEPKGYSEAGLYRWTKAAQVWAKGGVPEGLEPVGPAAKAEKRDVFLYVISGDKVRNPAAAMELIARTKG
;
A
#
# COMPACT_ATOMS: atom_id res chain seq x y z
N ASP A 1 21.60 -7.64 -11.66
CA ASP A 1 22.08 -7.38 -13.03
C ASP A 1 22.11 -5.88 -13.27
N GLY A 2 23.29 -5.30 -13.51
CA GLY A 2 23.50 -3.84 -13.65
C GLY A 2 22.89 -3.26 -14.93
N LEU A 3 21.57 -3.33 -15.05
CA LEU A 3 20.80 -2.79 -16.16
C LEU A 3 20.84 -1.25 -16.14
N PRO A 4 20.77 -0.57 -17.30
CA PRO A 4 20.45 0.86 -17.33
C PRO A 4 19.11 1.10 -16.64
N GLN A 5 19.00 2.14 -15.81
CA GLN A 5 17.82 2.45 -14.98
C GLN A 5 16.48 2.39 -15.74
N LYS A 6 16.47 2.74 -17.04
CA LYS A 6 15.28 2.64 -17.91
C LYS A 6 14.79 1.20 -18.12
N ARG A 7 15.71 0.24 -18.22
CA ARG A 7 15.38 -1.19 -18.42
C ARG A 7 15.01 -1.87 -17.11
N GLU A 8 15.28 -1.27 -15.95
CA GLU A 8 14.90 -1.84 -14.65
C GLU A 8 13.39 -1.88 -14.47
N LEU A 9 12.68 -0.79 -14.81
CA LEU A 9 11.22 -0.74 -14.72
C LEU A 9 10.57 -1.70 -15.71
N GLU A 10 10.99 -1.68 -16.98
CA GLU A 10 10.48 -2.59 -18.01
C GLU A 10 10.68 -4.05 -17.60
N TYR A 11 11.90 -4.40 -17.13
CA TYR A 11 12.20 -5.75 -16.66
C TYR A 11 11.35 -6.15 -15.46
N ALA A 12 11.23 -5.27 -14.45
CA ALA A 12 10.44 -5.55 -13.26
C ALA A 12 8.94 -5.69 -13.59
N ALA A 13 8.42 -4.84 -14.48
CA ALA A 13 7.04 -4.88 -14.92
C ALA A 13 6.71 -6.12 -15.77
N GLY A 14 7.70 -6.74 -16.41
CA GLY A 14 7.55 -8.06 -17.04
C GLY A 14 7.48 -9.23 -16.05
N LYS A 15 7.72 -9.01 -14.76
CA LYS A 15 7.77 -10.05 -13.71
C LYS A 15 6.75 -9.84 -12.59
N LEU A 16 6.37 -8.59 -12.34
CA LEU A 16 5.46 -8.17 -11.28
C LEU A 16 4.16 -7.62 -11.88
N SER A 17 3.07 -7.66 -11.12
CA SER A 17 1.80 -7.01 -11.50
C SER A 17 1.65 -5.60 -10.94
N SER A 18 2.44 -5.24 -9.92
CA SER A 18 2.41 -3.93 -9.29
C SER A 18 3.72 -3.58 -8.60
N ILE A 19 4.02 -2.27 -8.52
CA ILE A 19 5.13 -1.70 -7.73
C ILE A 19 4.62 -0.56 -6.86
N GLU A 20 5.08 -0.52 -5.61
CA GLU A 20 4.95 0.66 -4.74
C GLU A 20 6.11 1.63 -5.00
N ILE A 21 5.81 2.79 -5.59
CA ILE A 21 6.79 3.85 -5.81
C ILE A 21 7.06 4.58 -4.50
N ASN A 22 8.30 4.45 -4.01
CA ASN A 22 8.76 5.13 -2.80
C ASN A 22 9.45 6.48 -3.09
N GLY A 23 9.88 6.74 -4.33
CA GLY A 23 10.59 7.98 -4.68
C GLY A 23 9.78 9.25 -4.40
N THR A 24 8.45 9.17 -4.55
CA THR A 24 7.48 10.23 -4.27
C THR A 24 7.43 10.66 -2.80
N TYR A 25 7.85 9.79 -1.88
CA TYR A 25 7.93 10.12 -0.44
C TYR A 25 8.96 11.22 -0.16
N TYR A 26 10.08 11.21 -0.89
CA TYR A 26 11.21 12.11 -0.69
C TYR A 26 11.21 13.32 -1.63
N GLY A 27 10.65 13.18 -2.83
CA GLY A 27 10.62 14.25 -3.82
C GLY A 27 9.55 14.07 -4.87
N SER A 28 9.05 15.19 -5.39
CA SER A 28 8.06 15.22 -6.47
C SER A 28 8.64 14.61 -7.75
N GLN A 29 7.81 13.88 -8.46
CA GLN A 29 8.09 13.42 -9.81
C GLN A 29 7.49 14.40 -10.81
N LYS A 30 8.05 14.48 -12.01
CA LYS A 30 7.46 15.31 -13.07
C LYS A 30 6.30 14.56 -13.72
N PRO A 31 5.25 15.24 -14.21
CA PRO A 31 4.15 14.61 -14.95
C PRO A 31 4.63 13.69 -16.09
N GLU A 32 5.68 14.10 -16.83
CA GLU A 32 6.23 13.31 -17.93
C GLU A 32 6.88 12.01 -17.46
N SER A 33 7.29 11.93 -16.20
CA SER A 33 7.84 10.69 -15.62
C SER A 33 6.72 9.68 -15.36
N PHE A 34 5.58 10.13 -14.83
CA PHE A 34 4.39 9.29 -14.66
C PHE A 34 3.84 8.81 -16.01
N ALA A 35 3.73 9.71 -16.99
CA ALA A 35 3.30 9.36 -18.35
C ALA A 35 4.21 8.30 -18.98
N ARG A 36 5.53 8.47 -18.85
CA ARG A 36 6.52 7.49 -19.34
C ARG A 36 6.40 6.15 -18.62
N TRP A 37 6.27 6.13 -17.29
CA TRP A 37 6.09 4.87 -16.54
C TRP A 37 4.81 4.11 -16.95
N ARG A 38 3.73 4.84 -17.23
CA ARG A 38 2.51 4.25 -17.79
C ARG A 38 2.78 3.59 -19.14
N GLU A 39 3.57 4.21 -20.01
CA GLU A 39 3.86 3.71 -21.36
C GLU A 39 4.86 2.55 -21.37
N GLU A 40 5.82 2.52 -20.43
CA GLU A 40 6.89 1.50 -20.37
C GLU A 40 6.49 0.20 -19.65
N THR A 41 5.22 0.07 -19.23
CA THR A 41 4.73 -1.10 -18.47
C THR A 41 3.56 -1.80 -19.16
N PRO A 42 3.30 -3.09 -18.88
CA PRO A 42 2.13 -3.81 -19.40
C PRO A 42 0.80 -3.12 -19.05
N GLU A 43 -0.23 -3.32 -19.88
CA GLU A 43 -1.51 -2.63 -19.77
C GLU A 43 -2.21 -2.83 -18.41
N ASP A 44 -2.08 -4.00 -17.82
CA ASP A 44 -2.66 -4.42 -16.54
C ASP A 44 -1.77 -4.10 -15.32
N PHE A 45 -0.61 -3.48 -15.54
CA PHE A 45 0.33 -3.13 -14.46
C PHE A 45 -0.19 -1.95 -13.63
N VAL A 46 -0.11 -2.04 -12.31
CA VAL A 46 -0.61 -1.00 -11.40
C VAL A 46 0.51 -0.40 -10.54
N PHE A 47 0.54 0.92 -10.39
CA PHE A 47 1.47 1.62 -9.52
C PHE A 47 0.79 2.09 -8.24
N ALA A 48 1.21 1.57 -7.08
CA ALA A 48 0.91 2.24 -5.82
C ALA A 48 1.91 3.38 -5.59
N LEU A 49 1.44 4.48 -5.02
CA LEU A 49 2.30 5.63 -4.75
C LEU A 49 2.42 5.84 -3.25
N LYS A 50 3.63 6.06 -2.76
CA LYS A 50 3.81 6.54 -1.40
C LYS A 50 3.64 8.05 -1.36
N GLY A 51 2.68 8.54 -0.58
CA GLY A 51 2.44 9.96 -0.39
C GLY A 51 3.67 10.69 0.13
N SER A 52 3.80 11.99 -0.17
CA SER A 52 4.94 12.77 0.30
C SER A 52 5.00 12.81 1.83
N ARG A 53 6.21 12.68 2.40
CA ARG A 53 6.43 12.76 3.86
C ARG A 53 5.88 14.04 4.50
N PHE A 54 5.79 15.13 3.74
CA PHE A 54 5.27 16.41 4.23
C PHE A 54 3.76 16.39 4.52
N CYS A 55 3.04 15.39 3.98
CA CYS A 55 1.62 15.19 4.24
C CYS A 55 1.39 14.55 5.62
N THR A 56 2.25 13.63 6.04
CA THR A 56 2.01 12.78 7.22
C THR A 56 2.97 13.04 8.38
N ASN A 57 4.17 13.58 8.14
CA ASN A 57 5.10 14.01 9.20
C ASN A 57 4.70 15.39 9.73
N ARG A 58 3.59 15.44 10.44
CA ARG A 58 2.96 16.65 10.97
C ARG A 58 2.58 16.45 12.42
N ARG A 59 2.74 17.50 13.24
CA ARG A 59 2.24 17.51 14.62
C ARG A 59 0.70 17.49 14.62
N VAL A 60 0.10 18.37 13.82
CA VAL A 60 -1.34 18.50 13.60
C VAL A 60 -1.63 18.10 12.15
N LEU A 61 -2.38 17.01 11.94
CA LEU A 61 -2.63 16.49 10.60
C LEU A 61 -3.61 17.36 9.80
N ALA A 62 -4.50 18.08 10.48
CA ALA A 62 -5.41 19.02 9.82
C ALA A 62 -4.68 20.08 8.96
N GLU A 63 -3.42 20.39 9.27
CA GLU A 63 -2.59 21.34 8.53
C GLU A 63 -1.92 20.74 7.27
N ALA A 64 -2.18 19.46 6.96
CA ALA A 64 -1.56 18.77 5.83
C ALA A 64 -2.10 19.22 4.46
N GLY A 65 -3.23 19.94 4.41
CA GLY A 65 -3.98 20.28 3.20
C GLY A 65 -3.11 20.75 2.03
N PRO A 66 -2.30 21.82 2.19
CA PRO A 66 -1.44 22.31 1.11
C PRO A 66 -0.39 21.29 0.62
N SER A 67 0.08 20.38 1.48
CA SER A 67 1.03 19.33 1.09
C SER A 67 0.33 18.18 0.36
N VAL A 68 -0.88 17.82 0.80
CA VAL A 68 -1.73 16.82 0.14
C VAL A 68 -2.10 17.32 -1.26
N GLU A 69 -2.61 18.55 -1.38
CA GLU A 69 -2.96 19.17 -2.66
C GLU A 69 -1.76 19.23 -3.62
N LYS A 70 -0.60 19.68 -3.14
CA LYS A 70 0.63 19.72 -3.93
C LYS A 70 1.07 18.34 -4.41
N PHE A 71 0.92 17.31 -3.58
CA PHE A 71 1.26 15.95 -3.97
C PHE A 71 0.27 15.42 -5.01
N LEU A 72 -1.02 15.60 -4.78
CA LEU A 72 -2.08 15.09 -5.65
C LEU A 72 -2.05 15.75 -7.03
N THR A 73 -1.76 17.05 -7.09
CA THR A 73 -1.64 17.80 -8.35
C THR A 73 -0.26 17.73 -9.00
N SER A 74 0.66 16.89 -8.51
CA SER A 74 2.02 16.77 -9.07
C SER A 74 2.10 16.01 -10.41
N GLY A 75 0.97 15.69 -11.03
CA GLY A 75 0.89 14.91 -12.27
C GLY A 75 0.74 13.40 -12.08
N LEU A 76 0.37 12.92 -10.89
CA LEU A 76 0.16 11.47 -10.68
C LEU A 76 -0.98 10.90 -11.54
N THR A 77 -1.91 11.75 -11.97
CA THR A 77 -3.06 11.37 -12.82
C THR A 77 -2.63 10.99 -14.24
N GLU A 78 -1.39 11.30 -14.64
CA GLU A 78 -0.77 10.80 -15.88
C GLU A 78 -0.60 9.27 -15.91
N LEU A 79 -0.69 8.59 -14.75
CA LEU A 79 -0.75 7.13 -14.67
C LEU A 79 -2.09 6.55 -15.15
N LYS A 80 -3.15 7.37 -15.22
CA LYS A 80 -4.49 6.98 -15.69
C LYS A 80 -5.01 5.74 -14.96
N HIS A 81 -5.50 4.74 -15.69
CA HIS A 81 -6.03 3.49 -15.14
C HIS A 81 -4.99 2.64 -14.40
N LYS A 82 -3.70 2.90 -14.61
CA LYS A 82 -2.59 2.25 -13.87
C LYS A 82 -2.34 2.89 -12.50
N LEU A 83 -3.05 3.96 -12.15
CA LEU A 83 -2.96 4.55 -10.82
C LEU A 83 -3.60 3.64 -9.77
N GLY A 84 -2.73 3.07 -8.94
CA GLY A 84 -3.07 2.24 -7.80
C GLY A 84 -3.38 3.03 -6.53
N PRO A 85 -3.40 2.34 -5.38
CA PRO A 85 -3.59 3.01 -4.10
C PRO A 85 -2.44 3.94 -3.71
N ILE A 86 -2.77 4.99 -2.99
CA ILE A 86 -1.83 5.94 -2.39
C ILE A 86 -1.63 5.56 -0.92
N ASN A 87 -0.40 5.19 -0.55
CA ASN A 87 0.01 4.90 0.82
C ASN A 87 0.41 6.20 1.57
N TRP A 88 -0.39 6.58 2.55
CA TRP A 88 -0.12 7.63 3.53
C TRP A 88 0.50 7.03 4.79
N GLN A 89 1.82 6.91 4.81
CA GLN A 89 2.55 6.36 5.95
C GLN A 89 2.82 7.43 7.02
N PHE A 90 2.38 7.16 8.26
CA PHE A 90 2.60 8.01 9.42
C PHE A 90 3.89 7.64 10.19
N MET A 91 4.43 8.61 10.93
CA MET A 91 5.56 8.37 11.82
C MET A 91 5.14 7.46 12.99
N PRO A 92 6.03 6.58 13.50
CA PRO A 92 5.74 5.75 14.67
C PRO A 92 5.36 6.52 15.93
N THR A 93 5.79 7.78 16.04
CA THR A 93 5.47 8.66 17.17
C THR A 93 4.08 9.31 17.08
N LYS A 94 3.40 9.22 15.93
CA LYS A 94 2.05 9.78 15.78
C LYS A 94 1.07 8.89 16.53
N GLN A 95 0.37 9.46 17.50
CA GLN A 95 -0.70 8.78 18.21
C GLN A 95 -2.05 9.07 17.55
N PHE A 96 -2.98 8.13 17.68
CA PHE A 96 -4.35 8.31 17.25
C PHE A 96 -5.06 9.36 18.11
N ASP A 97 -5.46 10.45 17.47
CA ASP A 97 -6.44 11.41 17.94
C ASP A 97 -7.58 11.38 16.93
N PRO A 98 -8.80 10.94 17.31
CA PRO A 98 -9.91 10.79 16.36
C PRO A 98 -10.22 12.07 15.58
N ALA A 99 -10.18 13.24 16.21
CA ALA A 99 -10.55 14.50 15.58
C ALA A 99 -9.47 14.99 14.60
N ASP A 100 -8.19 14.94 15.00
CA ASP A 100 -7.08 15.32 14.13
C ASP A 100 -6.92 14.33 12.97
N PHE A 101 -7.14 13.03 13.21
CA PHE A 101 -7.06 12.02 12.17
C PHE A 101 -8.23 12.12 11.18
N GLU A 102 -9.46 12.34 11.66
CA GLU A 102 -10.59 12.59 10.75
C GLU A 102 -10.37 13.85 9.91
N ALA A 103 -9.81 14.91 10.50
CA ALA A 103 -9.46 16.12 9.75
C ALA A 103 -8.49 15.82 8.60
N PHE A 104 -7.52 14.91 8.79
CA PHE A 104 -6.68 14.42 7.69
C PHE A 104 -7.47 13.70 6.60
N LEU A 105 -8.36 12.77 6.98
CA LEU A 105 -9.16 12.00 6.03
C LEU A 105 -10.04 12.92 5.17
N LYS A 106 -10.56 14.01 5.73
CA LYS A 106 -11.34 15.05 5.00
C LYS A 106 -10.53 15.77 3.92
N LEU A 107 -9.20 15.76 4.00
CA LEU A 107 -8.31 16.35 2.98
C LEU A 107 -8.11 15.44 1.76
N LEU A 108 -8.53 14.16 1.84
CA LEU A 108 -8.29 13.17 0.80
C LEU A 108 -9.49 13.13 -0.17
N PRO A 109 -9.35 13.65 -1.40
CA PRO A 109 -10.45 13.64 -2.36
C PRO A 109 -10.69 12.24 -2.91
N LYS A 110 -11.96 11.89 -3.15
CA LYS A 110 -12.32 10.58 -3.74
C LYS A 110 -12.00 10.47 -5.23
N GLU A 111 -11.87 11.60 -5.91
CA GLU A 111 -11.61 11.68 -7.35
C GLU A 111 -10.72 12.88 -7.67
N LEU A 112 -9.85 12.74 -8.66
CA LEU A 112 -9.06 13.82 -9.24
C LEU A 112 -8.91 13.58 -10.75
N ASP A 113 -9.14 14.61 -11.56
CA ASP A 113 -9.07 14.55 -13.03
C ASP A 113 -9.88 13.37 -13.65
N GLY A 114 -11.04 13.06 -13.08
CA GLY A 114 -11.89 11.95 -13.52
C GLY A 114 -11.40 10.56 -13.11
N ILE A 115 -10.37 10.47 -12.26
CA ILE A 115 -9.82 9.21 -11.75
C ILE A 115 -10.21 9.04 -10.28
N THR A 116 -10.88 7.93 -9.97
CA THR A 116 -11.16 7.55 -8.58
C THR A 116 -9.85 7.25 -7.85
N LEU A 117 -9.60 7.94 -6.74
CA LEU A 117 -8.42 7.74 -5.91
C LEU A 117 -8.67 6.69 -4.84
N ARG A 118 -7.74 5.74 -4.73
CA ARG A 118 -7.71 4.74 -3.66
C ARG A 118 -6.72 5.19 -2.60
N HIS A 119 -7.18 5.47 -1.39
CA HIS A 119 -6.32 5.90 -0.29
C HIS A 119 -6.11 4.78 0.72
N ALA A 120 -4.87 4.62 1.18
CA ALA A 120 -4.50 3.68 2.21
C ALA A 120 -3.63 4.39 3.25
N VAL A 121 -3.80 4.07 4.53
CA VAL A 121 -3.02 4.64 5.65
C VAL A 121 -2.17 3.59 6.32
N GLU A 122 -0.91 3.90 6.59
CA GLU A 122 0.00 3.01 7.31
C GLU A 122 0.40 3.65 8.63
N VAL A 123 -0.08 3.05 9.72
CA VAL A 123 0.14 3.48 11.10
C VAL A 123 1.02 2.47 11.82
N ARG A 124 1.78 2.93 12.82
CA ARG A 124 2.78 2.10 13.52
C ARG A 124 2.72 2.24 15.05
N HIS A 125 1.75 3.00 15.56
CA HIS A 125 1.58 3.23 16.99
C HIS A 125 0.34 2.49 17.48
N ASP A 126 0.43 1.82 18.63
CA ASP A 126 -0.62 0.94 19.14
C ASP A 126 -1.93 1.65 19.48
N SER A 127 -1.89 2.97 19.72
CA SER A 127 -3.12 3.75 19.93
C SER A 127 -4.06 3.74 18.71
N PHE A 128 -3.60 3.36 17.52
CA PHE A 128 -4.45 3.13 16.36
C PHE A 128 -5.19 1.79 16.38
N ARG A 129 -4.87 0.85 17.28
CA ARG A 129 -5.67 -0.37 17.50
C ARG A 129 -6.95 -0.02 18.27
N SER A 130 -7.82 0.76 17.62
CA SER A 130 -9.09 1.22 18.15
C SER A 130 -10.23 0.93 17.17
N PRO A 131 -11.39 0.42 17.64
CA PRO A 131 -12.60 0.33 16.82
C PRO A 131 -13.04 1.66 16.20
N ASP A 132 -12.78 2.79 16.87
CA ASP A 132 -13.11 4.13 16.36
C ASP A 132 -12.27 4.48 15.12
N PHE A 133 -10.99 4.11 15.14
CA PHE A 133 -10.11 4.25 13.97
C PHE A 133 -10.63 3.42 12.80
N ILE A 134 -11.04 2.17 13.04
CA ILE A 134 -11.64 1.31 12.02
C ILE A 134 -12.94 1.90 11.46
N ALA A 135 -13.79 2.44 12.33
CA ALA A 135 -15.05 3.08 11.93
C ALA A 135 -14.81 4.32 11.07
N LEU A 136 -13.85 5.18 11.45
CA LEU A 136 -13.46 6.35 10.65
C LEU A 136 -13.01 5.91 9.26
N LEU A 137 -12.07 4.99 9.15
CA LEU A 137 -11.56 4.54 7.86
C LEU A 137 -12.66 3.99 6.93
N ARG A 138 -13.60 3.21 7.48
CA ARG A 138 -14.77 2.72 6.73
C ARG A 138 -15.68 3.83 6.25
N GLY A 139 -15.93 4.84 7.09
CA GLY A 139 -16.75 6.01 6.73
C GLY A 139 -16.17 6.81 5.55
N TYR A 140 -14.84 6.87 5.44
CA TYR A 140 -14.15 7.57 4.35
C TYR A 140 -13.76 6.67 3.18
N GLY A 141 -13.92 5.34 3.28
CA GLY A 141 -13.50 4.38 2.26
C GLY A 141 -11.99 4.27 2.09
N VAL A 142 -11.24 4.49 3.18
CA VAL A 142 -9.78 4.48 3.22
C VAL A 142 -9.30 3.14 3.77
N ALA A 143 -8.35 2.48 3.10
CA ALA A 143 -7.80 1.21 3.55
C ALA A 143 -6.82 1.44 4.73
N VAL A 144 -6.89 0.65 5.79
CA VAL A 144 -5.73 0.46 6.67
C VAL A 144 -4.74 -0.49 5.99
N ILE A 145 -3.46 -0.15 6.03
CA ILE A 145 -2.40 -1.01 5.54
C ILE A 145 -2.08 -2.05 6.60
N THR A 146 -2.31 -3.32 6.28
CA THR A 146 -1.87 -4.43 7.13
C THR A 146 -0.36 -4.58 7.02
N SER A 147 0.36 -3.97 7.96
CA SER A 147 1.77 -4.23 8.19
C SER A 147 1.92 -5.52 8.98
N ALA A 148 2.54 -6.54 8.37
CA ALA A 148 2.69 -7.84 9.00
C ALA A 148 4.15 -8.27 9.07
N ASP A 149 4.37 -9.40 9.75
CA ASP A 149 5.66 -10.11 9.94
C ASP A 149 6.88 -9.22 10.22
N ALA A 150 6.62 -8.11 10.93
CA ALA A 150 7.59 -7.22 11.55
C ALA A 150 7.07 -6.73 12.90
N ASP A 151 7.95 -6.15 13.71
CA ASP A 151 7.64 -5.61 15.03
C ASP A 151 6.96 -4.24 14.95
N TYR A 152 5.75 -4.23 14.40
CA TYR A 152 4.89 -3.05 14.28
C TYR A 152 3.46 -3.41 14.65
N THR A 153 2.69 -2.39 15.04
CA THR A 153 1.25 -2.49 15.23
C THR A 153 0.57 -3.11 14.00
N GLN A 154 0.13 -4.36 14.11
CA GLN A 154 -0.64 -5.03 13.05
C GLN A 154 -2.12 -4.64 13.17
N ILE A 155 -2.73 -4.15 12.10
CA ILE A 155 -4.18 -3.94 12.00
C ILE A 155 -4.66 -4.64 10.72
N ALA A 156 -5.51 -5.65 10.88
CA ALA A 156 -5.92 -6.55 9.79
C ALA A 156 -7.36 -6.32 9.32
N ASP A 157 -8.02 -5.27 9.82
CA ASP A 157 -9.36 -4.89 9.39
C ASP A 157 -9.40 -4.54 7.90
N VAL A 158 -10.45 -4.99 7.23
CA VAL A 158 -10.79 -4.50 5.90
C VAL A 158 -11.66 -3.25 6.07
N THR A 159 -11.17 -2.11 5.59
CA THR A 159 -11.83 -0.79 5.76
C THR A 159 -12.15 -0.10 4.44
N ALA A 160 -11.81 -0.70 3.30
CA ALA A 160 -12.10 -0.20 1.96
C ALA A 160 -12.47 -1.36 1.01
N PRO A 161 -12.96 -1.07 -0.21
CA PRO A 161 -13.25 -2.08 -1.24
C PRO A 161 -12.02 -2.82 -1.79
N PHE A 162 -10.84 -2.63 -1.20
CA PHE A 162 -9.58 -3.27 -1.54
C PHE A 162 -8.76 -3.52 -0.27
N VAL A 163 -7.80 -4.43 -0.35
CA VAL A 163 -6.82 -4.69 0.71
C VAL A 163 -5.45 -4.17 0.29
N TYR A 164 -4.74 -3.57 1.24
CA TYR A 164 -3.35 -3.21 1.10
C TYR A 164 -2.56 -3.87 2.24
N ALA A 165 -1.64 -4.77 1.90
CA ALA A 165 -0.78 -5.47 2.84
C ALA A 165 0.69 -5.22 2.52
N ARG A 166 1.49 -5.04 3.57
CA ARG A 166 2.95 -4.93 3.50
C ARG A 166 3.56 -6.00 4.37
N ILE A 167 4.24 -6.96 3.75
CA ILE A 167 4.95 -8.04 4.44
C ILE A 167 6.45 -7.73 4.44
N MET A 168 7.09 -7.90 5.59
CA MET A 168 8.41 -7.41 5.96
C MET A 168 9.36 -8.50 6.46
N GLY A 169 8.93 -9.76 6.45
CA GLY A 169 9.64 -10.89 7.06
C GLY A 169 10.63 -11.64 6.17
N THR A 170 11.08 -11.07 5.04
CA THR A 170 12.05 -11.76 4.17
C THR A 170 13.41 -11.96 4.85
N LYS A 171 14.08 -13.08 4.57
CA LYS A 171 15.35 -13.48 5.17
C LYS A 171 16.38 -13.82 4.10
N GLU A 172 17.63 -13.43 4.33
CA GLU A 172 18.76 -13.68 3.41
C GLU A 172 18.94 -15.18 3.08
N ALA A 173 18.81 -16.03 4.11
CA ALA A 173 18.97 -17.48 4.03
C ALA A 173 17.90 -18.19 3.20
N GLU A 174 16.79 -17.50 2.90
CA GLU A 174 15.70 -18.02 2.07
C GLU A 174 15.87 -17.49 0.63
N PRO A 175 16.21 -18.33 -0.37
CA PRO A 175 16.46 -17.85 -1.73
C PRO A 175 15.27 -17.13 -2.36
N LYS A 176 14.05 -17.49 -1.93
CA LYS A 176 12.78 -16.87 -2.33
C LYS A 176 12.25 -15.87 -1.30
N GLY A 177 13.11 -15.39 -0.41
CA GLY A 177 12.81 -14.44 0.66
C GLY A 177 12.05 -15.03 1.85
N TYR A 178 11.16 -15.99 1.64
CA TYR A 178 10.46 -16.70 2.70
C TYR A 178 10.70 -18.22 2.60
N SER A 179 10.54 -18.89 3.73
CA SER A 179 10.40 -20.35 3.77
C SER A 179 9.14 -20.79 3.03
N GLU A 180 9.05 -22.07 2.69
CA GLU A 180 7.88 -22.66 2.03
C GLU A 180 6.57 -22.40 2.81
N ALA A 181 6.61 -22.53 4.13
CA ALA A 181 5.48 -22.23 5.01
C ALA A 181 5.11 -20.74 4.98
N GLY A 182 6.09 -19.84 4.92
CA GLY A 182 5.84 -18.39 4.81
C GLY A 182 5.20 -18.02 3.47
N LEU A 183 5.71 -18.57 2.36
CA LEU A 183 5.13 -18.39 1.03
C LEU A 183 3.69 -18.92 0.98
N TYR A 184 3.46 -20.13 1.52
CA TYR A 184 2.11 -20.71 1.61
C TYR A 184 1.16 -19.81 2.40
N ARG A 185 1.59 -19.35 3.60
CA ARG A 185 0.80 -18.46 4.45
C ARG A 185 0.36 -17.21 3.69
N TRP A 186 1.31 -16.53 3.03
CA TRP A 186 1.02 -15.28 2.33
C TRP A 186 0.22 -15.46 1.04
N THR A 187 0.44 -16.55 0.30
CA THR A 187 -0.43 -16.93 -0.82
C THR A 187 -1.87 -17.18 -0.34
N LYS A 188 -2.06 -17.92 0.76
CA LYS A 188 -3.40 -18.16 1.32
C LYS A 188 -4.05 -16.91 1.84
N ALA A 189 -3.31 -16.04 2.52
CA ALA A 189 -3.82 -14.74 2.95
C ALA A 189 -4.33 -13.90 1.77
N ALA A 190 -3.55 -13.79 0.69
CA ALA A 190 -3.97 -13.10 -0.52
C ALA A 190 -5.26 -13.69 -1.13
N GLN A 191 -5.35 -15.01 -1.23
CA GLN A 191 -6.54 -15.70 -1.76
C GLN A 191 -7.77 -15.50 -0.87
N VAL A 192 -7.61 -15.54 0.46
CA VAL A 192 -8.70 -15.34 1.42
C VAL A 192 -9.21 -13.90 1.36
N TRP A 193 -8.32 -12.91 1.37
CA TRP A 193 -8.69 -11.51 1.21
C TRP A 193 -9.45 -11.26 -0.09
N ALA A 194 -8.95 -11.80 -1.21
CA ALA A 194 -9.57 -11.62 -2.53
C ALA A 194 -10.99 -12.22 -2.61
N LYS A 195 -11.28 -13.26 -1.83
CA LYS A 195 -12.61 -13.90 -1.74
C LYS A 195 -13.54 -13.23 -0.72
N GLY A 196 -13.04 -12.27 0.04
CA GLY A 196 -13.82 -11.53 1.01
C GLY A 196 -13.58 -11.90 2.47
N GLY A 197 -12.75 -12.90 2.75
CA GLY A 197 -12.51 -13.40 4.09
C GLY A 197 -11.44 -12.65 4.88
N VAL A 198 -11.19 -13.15 6.09
CA VAL A 198 -10.13 -12.72 7.01
C VAL A 198 -9.09 -13.86 7.09
N PRO A 199 -7.81 -13.62 6.74
CA PRO A 199 -6.79 -14.64 6.84
C PRO A 199 -6.51 -15.09 8.28
N GLU A 200 -6.12 -16.34 8.43
CA GLU A 200 -5.74 -16.91 9.72
C GLU A 200 -4.53 -16.19 10.34
N GLY A 201 -4.62 -15.89 11.64
CA GLY A 201 -3.57 -15.20 12.39
C GLY A 201 -3.44 -13.70 12.08
N LEU A 202 -4.42 -13.13 11.37
CA LEU A 202 -4.55 -11.69 11.13
C LEU A 202 -5.85 -11.20 11.77
N GLU A 203 -5.79 -10.95 13.08
CA GLU A 203 -6.97 -10.59 13.87
C GLU A 203 -7.37 -9.11 13.65
N PRO A 204 -8.63 -8.83 13.26
CA PRO A 204 -9.16 -7.48 13.19
C PRO A 204 -9.35 -6.88 14.59
N VAL A 205 -9.28 -5.55 14.67
CA VAL A 205 -9.51 -4.75 15.87
C VAL A 205 -10.99 -4.42 16.01
N GLY A 206 -11.65 -4.09 14.90
CA GLY A 206 -13.07 -3.79 14.85
C GLY A 206 -13.92 -4.99 14.42
N PRO A 207 -15.25 -4.79 14.30
CA PRO A 207 -16.13 -5.82 13.75
C PRO A 207 -15.68 -6.25 12.35
N ALA A 208 -15.88 -7.53 12.02
CA ALA A 208 -15.55 -8.06 10.70
C ALA A 208 -16.25 -7.29 9.58
N ALA A 209 -15.54 -7.04 8.48
CA ALA A 209 -16.13 -6.45 7.29
C ALA A 209 -17.05 -7.46 6.57
N LYS A 210 -17.97 -6.95 5.75
CA LYS A 210 -18.79 -7.79 4.88
C LYS A 210 -17.91 -8.59 3.93
N ALA A 211 -18.24 -9.88 3.76
CA ALA A 211 -17.52 -10.76 2.86
C ALA A 211 -17.88 -10.44 1.40
N GLU A 212 -16.95 -9.79 0.68
CA GLU A 212 -17.09 -9.38 -0.71
C GLU A 212 -15.77 -9.53 -1.45
N LYS A 213 -15.82 -9.89 -2.74
CA LYS A 213 -14.62 -9.94 -3.57
C LYS A 213 -13.98 -8.56 -3.68
N ARG A 214 -12.65 -8.51 -3.66
CA ARG A 214 -11.89 -7.26 -3.63
C ARG A 214 -10.50 -7.42 -4.21
N ASP A 215 -9.93 -6.32 -4.69
CA ASP A 215 -8.53 -6.25 -5.09
C ASP A 215 -7.61 -6.44 -3.86
N VAL A 216 -6.47 -7.09 -4.07
CA VAL A 216 -5.45 -7.28 -3.03
C VAL A 216 -4.11 -6.77 -3.53
N PHE A 217 -3.63 -5.71 -2.88
CA PHE A 217 -2.30 -5.14 -3.08
C PHE A 217 -1.38 -5.66 -1.98
N LEU A 218 -0.62 -6.72 -2.26
CA LEU A 218 0.34 -7.31 -1.33
C LEU A 218 1.76 -6.98 -1.77
N TYR A 219 2.46 -6.17 -0.97
CA TYR A 219 3.83 -5.76 -1.25
C TYR A 219 4.82 -6.42 -0.31
N VAL A 220 5.88 -6.99 -0.87
CA VAL A 220 7.04 -7.48 -0.12
C VAL A 220 8.03 -6.33 0.02
N ILE A 221 8.22 -5.85 1.25
CA ILE A 221 9.06 -4.69 1.56
C ILE A 221 9.97 -5.00 2.74
N SER A 222 10.92 -4.11 3.07
CA SER A 222 11.83 -4.31 4.21
C SER A 222 12.59 -5.65 4.15
N GLY A 223 12.90 -6.25 5.31
CA GLY A 223 13.57 -7.54 5.45
C GLY A 223 14.89 -7.60 4.70
N ASP A 224 15.13 -8.73 4.03
CA ASP A 224 16.17 -8.82 3.01
C ASP A 224 15.66 -8.24 1.68
N LYS A 225 16.02 -6.98 1.41
CA LYS A 225 15.58 -6.26 0.22
C LYS A 225 16.05 -6.90 -1.09
N VAL A 226 17.15 -7.66 -1.07
CA VAL A 226 17.66 -8.36 -2.26
C VAL A 226 16.75 -9.54 -2.61
N ARG A 227 16.16 -10.20 -1.61
CA ARG A 227 15.20 -11.30 -1.80
C ARG A 227 13.77 -10.86 -2.11
N ASN A 228 13.38 -9.61 -1.82
CA ASN A 228 11.99 -9.14 -2.01
C ASN A 228 11.42 -9.38 -3.42
N PRO A 229 12.15 -9.09 -4.53
CA PRO A 229 11.64 -9.39 -5.86
C PRO A 229 11.39 -10.88 -6.09
N ALA A 230 12.27 -11.75 -5.59
CA ALA A 230 12.11 -13.20 -5.71
C ALA A 230 10.89 -13.70 -4.94
N ALA A 231 10.67 -13.20 -3.72
CA ALA A 231 9.47 -13.48 -2.95
C ALA A 231 8.19 -13.04 -3.68
N ALA A 232 8.17 -11.82 -4.22
CA ALA A 232 7.02 -11.29 -4.94
C ALA A 232 6.69 -12.13 -6.20
N MET A 233 7.70 -12.48 -7.00
CA MET A 233 7.52 -13.34 -8.17
C MET A 233 6.98 -14.72 -7.81
N GLU A 234 7.49 -15.33 -6.73
CA GLU A 234 7.02 -16.63 -6.26
C GLU A 234 5.56 -16.56 -5.76
N LEU A 235 5.20 -15.52 -5.00
CA LEU A 235 3.82 -15.32 -4.56
C LEU A 235 2.86 -15.15 -5.74
N ILE A 236 3.26 -14.41 -6.78
CA ILE A 236 2.48 -14.25 -8.01
C ILE A 236 2.30 -15.60 -8.73
N ALA A 237 3.35 -16.41 -8.83
CA ALA A 237 3.27 -17.72 -9.47
C ALA A 237 2.28 -18.64 -8.73
N ARG A 238 2.29 -18.60 -7.39
CA ARG A 238 1.42 -19.43 -6.53
C ARG A 238 -0.03 -18.98 -6.47
N THR A 239 -0.34 -17.71 -6.78
CA THR A 239 -1.72 -17.23 -6.80
C THR A 239 -2.42 -17.48 -8.14
N LYS A 240 -1.66 -17.72 -9.21
CA LYS A 240 -2.17 -18.07 -10.54
C LYS A 240 -2.48 -19.56 -10.72
N GLY A 241 -1.83 -20.43 -9.96
CA GLY A 241 -2.11 -21.88 -9.91
C GLY A 241 -3.21 -22.22 -8.92
#